data_AF-A0A923Q0M4-F1
#
_entry.id   AF-A0A923Q0M4-F1
#
_cell.length_a   1.000
_cell.length_b   1.000
_cell.length_c   1.000
_cell.angle_alpha   90.00
_cell.angle_beta   90.00
_cell.angle_gamma   90.00
#
_symmetry.space_group_name_H-M   'P 1'
#
loop_
_entity.id
_entity.type
_entity.pdbx_description
1 polymer ?
#
loop_
_entity_poly.entity_id
_entity_poly.type
_entity_poly.pdbx_seq_one_letter_code
_entity_poly.pdbx_strand_id
1 'polypeptide(L)'
;YVYRKILKTPVLVEPYDKTTVFLQKDMEPFIWLEWNPVERAEKYQLEASASPDFSNPIVRLDLTETRFLLKEKMPYGKLFWRVRAIAPGEREPASNSGQSSDWANREFILYHQRNRGF
;
A
#
# COMPACT_ATOMS: atom_id res chain seq x y z
N TYR A 1 -32.92 -9.04 -8.77
CA TYR A 1 -31.95 -8.79 -7.69
C TYR A 1 -30.57 -8.66 -8.31
N VAL A 2 -29.96 -7.48 -8.30
CA VAL A 2 -28.59 -7.30 -8.81
C VAL A 2 -27.64 -7.52 -7.64
N TYR A 3 -27.00 -8.68 -7.60
CA TYR A 3 -25.97 -8.98 -6.60
C TYR A 3 -24.71 -8.19 -6.99
N ARG A 4 -24.52 -7.00 -6.43
CA ARG A 4 -23.27 -6.25 -6.63
C ARG A 4 -22.17 -6.94 -5.81
N LYS A 5 -21.43 -7.81 -6.47
CA LYS A 5 -20.35 -8.60 -5.87
C LYS A 5 -19.14 -7.69 -5.60
N ILE A 6 -19.13 -7.01 -4.47
CA ILE A 6 -18.01 -6.14 -4.07
C ILE A 6 -16.75 -6.97 -3.74
N LEU A 7 -15.57 -6.48 -4.15
CA LEU A 7 -14.29 -7.04 -3.67
C LEU A 7 -14.12 -6.71 -2.19
N LYS A 8 -13.51 -7.63 -1.44
CA LYS A 8 -13.12 -7.34 -0.06
C LYS A 8 -11.92 -6.39 -0.05
N THR A 9 -11.89 -5.51 0.94
CA THR A 9 -10.73 -4.67 1.25
C THR A 9 -9.55 -5.57 1.65
N PRO A 10 -8.36 -5.38 1.06
CA PRO A 10 -7.16 -6.11 1.46
C PRO A 10 -6.87 -5.92 2.94
N VAL A 11 -6.49 -6.99 3.65
CA VAL A 11 -6.02 -6.86 5.03
C VAL A 11 -4.53 -6.57 4.99
N LEU A 12 -4.11 -5.38 5.42
CA LEU A 12 -2.69 -5.04 5.50
C LEU A 12 -2.04 -5.86 6.63
N VAL A 13 -0.92 -6.52 6.34
CA VAL A 13 -0.19 -7.38 7.28
C VAL A 13 1.00 -6.61 7.81
N GLU A 14 1.90 -6.21 6.91
CA GLU A 14 3.13 -5.49 7.25
C GLU A 14 3.28 -4.20 6.44
N PRO A 15 3.88 -3.15 7.02
CA PRO A 15 4.19 -3.01 8.43
C PRO A 15 2.95 -3.02 9.34
N TYR A 16 3.13 -3.42 10.61
CA TYR A 16 2.10 -3.27 11.63
C TYR A 16 1.69 -1.79 11.75
N ASP A 17 0.39 -1.55 11.96
CA ASP A 17 -0.12 -0.19 12.11
C ASP A 17 0.65 0.55 13.22
N LYS A 18 1.13 1.75 12.90
CA LYS A 18 1.89 2.65 13.78
C LYS A 18 3.23 2.10 14.27
N THR A 19 3.79 1.10 13.59
CA THR A 19 5.14 0.65 13.89
C THR A 19 6.17 1.73 13.57
N THR A 20 7.30 1.72 14.29
CA THR A 20 8.45 2.57 13.99
C THR A 20 9.55 1.72 13.37
N VAL A 21 9.93 2.04 12.14
CA VAL A 21 11.03 1.41 11.42
C VAL A 21 12.29 2.22 11.66
N PHE A 22 13.28 1.61 12.32
CA PHE A 22 14.57 2.23 12.63
C PHE A 22 15.60 1.91 11.54
N LEU A 23 16.06 2.94 10.83
CA LEU A 23 17.19 2.84 9.92
C LEU A 23 18.48 3.12 10.69
N GLN A 24 19.40 2.16 10.68
CA GLN A 24 20.70 2.26 11.37
C GLN A 24 21.77 3.01 10.55
N LYS A 25 21.53 3.24 9.25
CA LYS A 25 22.46 3.91 8.33
C LYS A 25 21.65 4.69 7.29
N ASP A 26 22.26 5.67 6.63
CA ASP A 26 21.73 6.36 5.44
C ASP A 26 21.62 5.44 4.19
N MET A 27 21.30 4.15 4.39
CA MET A 27 20.99 3.22 3.32
C MET A 27 19.53 3.35 2.93
N GLU A 28 19.23 3.00 1.67
CA GLU A 28 17.87 2.93 1.15
C GLU A 28 17.00 2.06 2.08
N PRO A 29 15.85 2.57 2.57
CA PRO A 29 15.00 1.79 3.45
C PRO A 29 14.50 0.56 2.68
N PHE A 30 14.70 -0.63 3.24
CA PHE A 30 14.09 -1.86 2.76
C PHE A 30 12.88 -2.17 3.64
N ILE A 31 11.70 -1.74 3.20
CA ILE A 31 10.46 -1.90 3.97
C ILE A 31 9.53 -2.81 3.19
N TRP A 32 9.14 -3.93 3.80
CA TRP A 32 8.14 -4.81 3.23
C TRP A 32 6.75 -4.25 3.49
N LEU A 33 6.01 -4.04 2.40
CA LEU A 33 4.58 -3.77 2.40
C LEU A 33 3.89 -5.07 2.01
N GLU A 34 3.12 -5.67 2.90
CA GLU A 34 2.46 -6.96 2.69
C GLU A 34 0.98 -6.87 3.06
N TRP A 35 0.13 -7.49 2.26
CA TRP A 35 -1.32 -7.58 2.49
C TRP A 35 -1.84 -8.98 2.15
N ASN A 36 -3.01 -9.33 2.69
CA ASN A 36 -3.64 -10.59 2.38
C ASN A 36 -4.22 -10.58 0.95
N PRO A 37 -4.12 -11.70 0.22
CA PRO A 37 -4.80 -11.86 -1.05
C PRO A 37 -6.31 -11.71 -0.88
N VAL A 38 -6.93 -10.98 -1.79
CA VAL A 38 -8.38 -10.81 -1.89
C VAL A 38 -8.92 -11.78 -2.95
N GLU A 39 -9.92 -12.58 -2.57
CA GLU A 39 -10.60 -13.46 -3.51
C GLU A 39 -11.21 -12.63 -4.66
N ARG A 40 -10.94 -13.04 -5.91
CA ARG A 40 -11.36 -12.37 -7.17
C ARG A 40 -10.63 -11.08 -7.53
N ALA A 41 -9.59 -10.70 -6.78
CA ALA A 41 -8.67 -9.67 -7.23
C ALA A 41 -7.77 -10.22 -8.34
N GLU A 42 -7.69 -9.50 -9.46
CA GLU A 42 -6.72 -9.78 -10.52
C GLU A 42 -5.41 -9.03 -10.26
N LYS A 43 -5.51 -7.83 -9.70
CA LYS A 43 -4.39 -6.97 -9.36
C LYS A 43 -4.71 -6.12 -8.13
N TYR A 44 -3.68 -5.48 -7.62
CA TYR A 44 -3.70 -4.58 -6.48
C TYR A 44 -3.08 -3.26 -6.89
N GLN A 45 -3.66 -2.16 -6.44
CA GLN A 45 -3.03 -0.85 -6.58
C GLN A 45 -2.47 -0.45 -5.23
N LEU A 46 -1.15 -0.21 -5.19
CA LEU A 46 -0.42 0.23 -4.02
C LEU A 46 -0.02 1.69 -4.19
N GLU A 47 -0.25 2.47 -3.14
CA GLU A 47 0.25 3.85 -3.04
C GLU A 47 0.94 4.07 -1.69
N ALA A 48 2.09 4.73 -1.69
CA ALA A 48 2.78 5.19 -0.48
C ALA A 48 3.12 6.67 -0.58
N SER A 49 2.88 7.42 0.48
CA SER A 49 3.07 8.88 0.53
C SER A 49 3.45 9.33 1.93
N ALA A 50 4.08 10.50 2.03
CA ALA A 50 4.23 11.22 3.29
C ALA A 50 2.96 12.04 3.65
N SER A 51 2.03 12.20 2.71
CA SER A 51 0.77 12.92 2.92
C SER A 51 -0.37 11.95 3.26
N PRO A 52 -1.17 12.20 4.31
CA PRO A 52 -2.26 11.31 4.71
C PRO A 52 -3.38 11.22 3.66
N ASP A 53 -3.56 12.27 2.86
CA ASP A 53 -4.55 12.32 1.78
C ASP A 53 -4.07 11.69 0.47
N PHE A 54 -2.81 11.23 0.42
CA PHE A 54 -2.18 10.69 -0.79
C PHE A 54 -2.25 11.64 -2.00
N SER A 55 -2.28 12.96 -1.77
CA SER A 55 -2.36 13.96 -2.85
C SER A 55 -1.13 13.94 -3.77
N ASN A 56 0.03 13.53 -3.23
CA ASN A 56 1.26 13.36 -3.98
C ASN A 56 1.95 12.05 -3.53
N PRO A 57 1.50 10.88 -4.05
CA PRO A 57 2.09 9.61 -3.70
C PRO A 57 3.51 9.55 -4.26
N ILE A 58 4.45 9.14 -3.41
CA ILE A 58 5.85 8.93 -3.79
C ILE A 58 5.93 7.63 -4.61
N VAL A 59 5.26 6.59 -4.12
CA VAL A 59 5.11 5.32 -4.84
C VAL A 59 3.66 5.15 -5.25
N ARG A 60 3.43 4.82 -6.52
CA ARG A 60 2.12 4.42 -7.06
C ARG A 60 2.32 3.39 -8.16
N LEU A 61 1.79 2.19 -7.97
CA LEU A 61 1.99 1.08 -8.89
C LEU A 61 0.89 0.03 -8.76
N ASP A 62 0.66 -0.70 -9.85
CA ASP A 62 -0.27 -1.83 -9.91
C ASP A 62 0.54 -3.14 -9.88
N LEU A 63 0.19 -4.05 -8.98
CA LEU A 63 0.88 -5.31 -8.70
C LEU A 63 -0.10 -6.48 -8.78
N THR A 64 0.35 -7.63 -9.23
CA THR A 64 -0.41 -8.89 -9.08
C THR A 64 -0.02 -9.64 -7.81
N GLU A 65 1.15 -9.34 -7.26
CA GLU A 65 1.64 -9.88 -5.99
C GLU A 65 0.95 -9.22 -4.80
N THR A 66 1.05 -9.88 -3.64
CA THR A 66 0.49 -9.41 -2.37
C THR A 66 1.54 -8.81 -1.42
N ARG A 67 2.75 -8.61 -1.93
CA ARG A 67 3.87 -8.03 -1.20
C ARG A 67 4.69 -7.15 -2.12
N PHE A 68 5.26 -6.09 -1.56
CA PHE A 68 6.11 -5.15 -2.28
C PHE A 68 7.25 -4.70 -1.37
N LEU A 69 8.48 -4.76 -1.90
CA LEU A 69 9.64 -4.20 -1.21
C LEU A 69 9.78 -2.74 -1.59
N LEU A 70 9.42 -1.85 -0.68
CA LEU A 70 9.69 -0.44 -0.81
C LEU A 70 11.20 -0.24 -0.65
N LYS A 71 11.85 0.17 -1.75
CA LYS A 71 13.28 0.53 -1.83
C LYS A 71 13.50 2.03 -2.03
N GLU A 72 12.41 2.75 -2.28
CA GLU A 72 12.47 4.17 -2.62
C GLU A 72 12.77 5.01 -1.38
N LYS A 73 13.54 6.08 -1.56
CA LYS A 73 13.92 6.97 -0.47
C LYS A 73 12.72 7.79 0.00
N MET A 74 12.06 7.31 1.04
CA MET A 74 10.98 8.04 1.70
C MET A 74 11.52 9.06 2.71
N PRO A 75 10.81 10.18 2.94
CA PRO A 75 11.16 11.11 3.99
C PRO A 75 11.01 10.46 5.38
N TYR A 76 11.87 10.84 6.31
CA TYR A 76 11.75 10.43 7.71
C TYR A 76 10.53 11.09 8.34
N GLY A 77 9.84 10.37 9.22
CA GLY A 77 8.61 10.80 9.87
C GLY A 77 7.45 9.85 9.60
N LYS A 78 6.22 10.36 9.71
CA LYS A 78 5.01 9.58 9.43
C LYS A 78 4.86 9.35 7.94
N LEU A 79 4.69 8.09 7.57
CA LEU A 79 4.41 7.64 6.22
C LEU A 79 3.09 6.89 6.20
N PHE A 80 2.37 7.05 5.10
CA PHE A 80 1.08 6.44 4.85
C PHE A 80 1.20 5.56 3.63
N TRP A 81 0.62 4.39 3.69
CA TRP A 81 0.50 3.50 2.55
C TRP A 81 -0.89 2.93 2.48
N ARG A 82 -1.35 2.65 1.27
CA ARG A 82 -2.65 2.08 1.02
C ARG A 82 -2.62 1.10 -0.12
N VAL A 83 -3.50 0.10 -0.04
CA VAL A 83 -3.69 -0.91 -1.06
C VAL A 83 -5.17 -1.12 -1.31
N ARG A 84 -5.56 -1.26 -2.57
CA ARG A 84 -6.89 -1.73 -2.96
C ARG A 84 -6.81 -2.87 -3.95
N ALA A 85 -7.75 -3.78 -3.87
CA ALA A 85 -7.91 -4.84 -4.85
C ALA A 85 -8.67 -4.33 -6.07
N ILE A 86 -8.30 -4.80 -7.25
CA ILE A 86 -8.95 -4.50 -8.53
C ILE A 86 -9.32 -5.83 -9.18
N ALA A 87 -10.62 -6.01 -9.46
CA ALA A 87 -11.12 -7.16 -10.20
C ALA A 87 -10.76 -7.07 -11.69
N PRO A 88 -10.81 -8.20 -12.41
CA PRO A 88 -10.87 -8.18 -13.87
C PRO A 88 -11.98 -7.23 -14.31
N GLY A 89 -11.70 -6.38 -15.30
CA GLY A 89 -12.79 -5.69 -15.97
C GLY A 89 -13.62 -6.73 -16.71
N GLU A 90 -14.82 -7.06 -16.22
CA GLU A 90 -15.80 -7.73 -17.05
C GLU A 90 -16.04 -6.82 -18.25
N ARG A 91 -15.72 -7.32 -19.45
CA ARG A 91 -15.96 -6.64 -20.73
C ARG A 91 -17.47 -6.64 -21.01
N GLU A 92 -18.24 -5.97 -20.17
CA GLU A 92 -19.65 -5.67 -20.47
C GLU A 92 -19.75 -4.27 -21.11
N PRO A 93 -20.35 -4.13 -22.30
CA PRO A 93 -20.27 -2.92 -23.11
C PRO A 93 -21.01 -1.68 -22.57
N ALA A 94 -21.55 -1.69 -21.34
CA ALA A 94 -22.36 -0.57 -20.84
C ALA A 94 -22.25 -0.26 -19.33
N SER A 95 -21.32 -0.85 -18.57
CA SER A 95 -21.14 -0.52 -17.15
C SER A 95 -19.66 -0.44 -16.79
N ASN A 96 -19.01 0.61 -17.28
CA ASN A 96 -17.59 0.84 -17.16
C ASN A 96 -17.19 1.38 -15.77
N SER A 97 -17.45 0.60 -14.72
CA SER A 97 -16.79 0.79 -13.43
C SER A 97 -16.00 -0.47 -13.14
N GLY A 98 -14.72 -0.50 -13.49
CA GLY A 98 -13.80 -1.53 -13.01
C GLY A 98 -14.00 -1.69 -11.51
N GLN A 99 -14.44 -2.87 -11.07
CA GLN A 99 -14.74 -3.07 -9.67
C GLN A 99 -13.42 -3.02 -8.91
N SER A 100 -13.31 -2.06 -8.01
CA SER A 100 -12.23 -1.98 -7.05
C SER A 100 -12.82 -2.07 -5.64
N SER A 101 -12.06 -2.64 -4.72
CA SER A 101 -12.40 -2.59 -3.30
C SER A 101 -12.21 -1.17 -2.78
N ASP A 102 -12.74 -0.91 -1.58
CA ASP A 102 -12.27 0.20 -0.76
C ASP A 102 -10.76 0.12 -0.53
N TRP A 103 -10.16 1.27 -0.22
CA TRP A 103 -8.76 1.36 0.15
C TRP A 103 -8.54 0.84 1.56
N ALA A 104 -7.59 -0.08 1.71
CA ALA A 104 -6.98 -0.38 2.99
C ALA A 104 -5.83 0.60 3.19
N ASN A 105 -5.80 1.36 4.28
CA ASN A 105 -4.72 2.29 4.59
C ASN A 105 -4.08 1.96 5.94
N ARG A 106 -2.76 2.19 6.04
CA ARG A 106 -2.00 2.12 7.28
C ARG A 106 -0.94 3.20 7.33
N GLU A 107 -0.53 3.53 8.54
CA GLU A 107 0.59 4.42 8.79
C GLU A 107 1.73 3.70 9.50
N PHE A 108 2.96 4.13 9.24
CA PHE A 108 4.15 3.74 9.99
C PHE A 108 5.10 4.93 10.08
N ILE A 109 5.98 4.91 11.08
CA ILE A 109 6.96 5.97 11.29
C ILE A 109 8.31 5.47 10.79
N LEU A 110 8.92 6.20 9.87
CA LEU A 110 10.29 5.96 9.45
C LEU A 110 11.23 6.84 10.26
N TYR A 111 12.06 6.22 11.09
CA TYR A 111 13.01 6.93 11.95
C TYR A 111 14.44 6.60 11.56
N HIS A 112 15.29 7.63 11.42
CA HIS A 112 16.72 7.44 11.22
C HIS A 112 17.45 7.61 12.56
N GLN A 113 18.05 6.53 13.06
CA GLN A 113 18.91 6.62 14.22
C GLN A 113 20.26 7.15 13.79
N ARG A 114 20.46 8.48 13.91
CA ARG A 114 21.81 9.03 13.87
C ARG A 114 22.55 8.44 15.07
N ASN A 115 23.47 7.52 14.84
CA ASN A 115 24.50 7.19 15.82
C ASN A 115 25.27 8.49 16.10
N ARG A 116 24.89 9.21 17.16
CA ARG A 116 25.78 10.18 17.80
C ARG A 116 26.94 9.34 18.33
N GLY A 117 28.08 9.43 17.64
CA GLY A 117 29.33 8.86 18.11
C GLY A 117 29.60 9.35 19.53
N PHE A 118 29.91 8.41 20.41
CA PHE A 118 30.66 8.65 21.64
C PHE A 118 32.12 8.92 21.29
#